data_AF-A0A965FR50-F1
#
_entry.id   AF-A0A965FR50-F1
#
_cell.length_a   1.000
_cell.length_b   1.000
_cell.length_c   1.000
_cell.angle_alpha   90.00
_cell.angle_beta   90.00
_cell.angle_gamma   90.00
#
_symmetry.space_group_name_H-M   'P 1'
#
loop_
_entity.id
_entity.type
_entity.pdbx_description
1 polymer ?
#
loop_
_entity_poly.entity_id
_entity_poly.type
_entity_poly.pdbx_seq_one_letter_code
_entity_poly.pdbx_strand_id
1 'polypeptide(L)'
;MAREPKDTSIMLLSNAEPRELPPLSSVKVPPVVPTGQGRTSFPYENLAFEGGGAKGYAYIGAVRVLEEEGIYPLNVRRVTGTSIGSMFAMFASLGVSSAYMEERIPADIESLAKDGSGGALGGFIRAARRKGMNPGQRLYDFLGEILEEVTGSADITFAQLHERCGRELAIPVTNVTRMMT
;
A
#
# COMPACT_ATOMS: atom_id res chain seq x y z
N MET A 1 -36.68 -33.00 -18.56
CA MET A 1 -35.78 -32.03 -19.23
C MET A 1 -34.94 -31.38 -18.14
N ALA A 2 -33.77 -31.94 -17.84
CA ALA A 2 -32.91 -31.49 -16.75
C ALA A 2 -32.13 -30.24 -17.19
N ARG A 3 -32.15 -29.17 -16.38
CA ARG A 3 -31.30 -28.00 -16.59
C ARG A 3 -29.88 -28.36 -16.17
N GLU A 4 -28.92 -28.19 -17.08
CA GLU A 4 -27.50 -28.29 -16.76
C GLU A 4 -27.13 -27.27 -15.66
N PRO A 5 -26.26 -27.64 -14.70
CA PRO A 5 -25.72 -26.70 -13.74
C PRO A 5 -24.83 -25.69 -14.48
N LYS A 6 -25.13 -24.40 -14.32
CA LYS A 6 -24.25 -23.33 -14.81
C LYS A 6 -22.95 -23.41 -14.03
N ASP A 7 -21.87 -23.70 -14.75
CA ASP A 7 -20.51 -23.67 -14.23
C ASP A 7 -20.20 -22.27 -13.66
N THR A 8 -20.13 -22.18 -12.33
CA THR A 8 -19.82 -20.96 -11.57
C THR A 8 -18.33 -20.80 -11.30
N SER A 9 -17.47 -21.58 -11.95
CA SER A 9 -16.03 -21.47 -11.79
C SER A 9 -15.47 -20.25 -12.54
N ILE A 10 -15.55 -19.07 -11.91
CA ILE A 10 -14.53 -18.04 -12.16
C ILE A 10 -13.26 -18.53 -11.46
N MET A 11 -12.56 -19.40 -12.16
CA MET A 11 -11.20 -19.78 -11.90
C MET A 11 -10.33 -18.54 -12.15
N LEU A 12 -10.04 -17.78 -11.09
CA LEU A 12 -8.90 -16.87 -11.04
C LEU A 12 -7.63 -17.72 -10.96
N LEU A 13 -7.34 -18.45 -12.04
CA LEU A 13 -6.05 -19.12 -12.22
C LEU A 13 -5.08 -18.04 -12.68
N SER A 14 -4.43 -17.37 -11.73
CA SER A 14 -3.17 -16.67 -12.04
C SER A 14 -2.10 -17.74 -12.26
N ASN A 15 -2.13 -18.41 -13.40
CA ASN A 15 -1.05 -19.28 -13.88
C ASN A 15 0.16 -18.46 -14.39
N ALA A 16 0.40 -17.29 -13.81
CA ALA A 16 1.62 -16.55 -14.07
C ALA A 16 2.73 -17.27 -13.30
N GLU A 17 3.73 -17.77 -14.03
CA GLU A 17 4.98 -18.24 -13.42
C GLU A 17 5.49 -17.17 -12.43
N PRO A 18 6.04 -17.56 -11.27
CA PRO A 18 6.60 -16.61 -10.32
C PRO A 18 7.61 -15.73 -11.05
N ARG A 19 7.32 -14.42 -11.13
CA ARG A 19 8.26 -13.47 -11.73
C ARG A 19 9.57 -13.54 -10.95
N GLU A 20 10.69 -13.71 -11.65
CA GLU A 20 12.00 -13.61 -11.02
C GLU A 20 12.11 -12.26 -10.32
N LEU A 21 12.41 -12.30 -9.01
CA LEU A 21 12.52 -11.09 -8.22
C LEU A 21 13.76 -10.31 -8.68
N PRO A 22 13.66 -8.98 -8.82
CA PRO A 22 14.82 -8.18 -9.15
C PRO A 22 15.91 -8.36 -8.07
N PRO A 23 17.20 -8.28 -8.43
CA PRO A 23 18.28 -8.43 -7.46
C PRO A 23 18.23 -7.29 -6.42
N LEU A 24 18.67 -7.55 -5.19
CA LEU A 24 18.72 -6.54 -4.10
C LEU A 24 19.48 -5.25 -4.48
N SER A 25 20.45 -5.38 -5.39
CA SER A 25 21.21 -4.26 -5.94
C SER A 25 20.40 -3.31 -6.82
N SER A 26 19.19 -3.68 -7.25
CA SER A 26 18.31 -2.81 -8.04
C SER A 26 17.75 -1.65 -7.21
N VAL A 27 17.74 -1.77 -5.88
CA VAL A 27 17.32 -0.70 -4.97
C VAL A 27 18.49 0.26 -4.75
N LYS A 28 18.41 1.49 -5.27
CA LYS A 28 19.56 2.42 -5.37
C LYS A 28 19.70 3.39 -4.19
N VAL A 29 18.64 3.64 -3.44
CA VAL A 29 18.59 4.72 -2.43
C VAL A 29 18.34 4.14 -1.03
N PRO A 30 18.82 4.77 0.06
CA PRO A 30 18.63 4.27 1.42
C PRO A 30 17.32 4.80 2.02
N PRO A 31 16.28 3.98 2.14
CA PRO A 31 15.21 4.26 3.08
C PRO A 31 15.80 4.31 4.50
N VAL A 32 15.39 5.31 5.28
CA VAL A 32 15.92 5.56 6.63
C VAL A 32 15.76 4.29 7.47
N VAL A 33 16.85 3.70 7.96
CA VAL A 33 16.77 2.50 8.79
C VAL A 33 16.37 2.90 10.23
N PRO A 34 15.37 2.24 10.84
CA PRO A 34 15.03 2.47 12.24
C PRO A 34 16.21 2.11 13.15
N THR A 35 16.75 3.10 13.85
CA THR A 35 17.86 2.91 14.80
C THR A 35 17.36 2.68 16.22
N GLY A 36 16.08 2.97 16.51
CA GLY A 36 15.54 2.99 17.87
C GLY A 36 16.09 4.12 18.74
N GLN A 37 16.81 5.08 18.16
CA GLN A 37 17.41 6.22 18.85
C GLN A 37 16.61 7.52 18.69
N GLY A 38 15.30 7.42 18.43
CA GLY A 38 14.41 8.57 18.45
C GLY A 38 14.51 9.32 19.78
N ARG A 39 14.51 10.65 19.75
CA ARG A 39 14.56 11.51 20.95
C ARG A 39 13.16 11.56 21.59
N THR A 40 12.63 10.41 21.99
CA THR A 40 11.26 10.27 22.46
C THR A 40 11.19 9.46 23.76
N SER A 41 10.25 9.80 24.63
CA SER A 41 9.91 8.99 25.81
C SER A 41 8.99 7.83 25.47
N PHE A 42 8.51 7.74 24.23
CA PHE A 42 7.52 6.76 23.80
C PHE A 42 8.15 5.55 23.10
N PRO A 43 7.86 4.31 23.55
CA PRO A 43 8.44 3.10 22.98
C PRO A 43 7.66 2.56 21.77
N TYR A 44 6.98 3.42 21.01
CA TYR A 44 6.13 2.98 19.90
C TYR A 44 6.97 2.60 18.68
N GLU A 45 6.89 1.32 18.28
CA GLU A 45 7.61 0.78 17.13
C GLU A 45 6.71 0.33 15.98
N ASN A 46 5.39 0.27 16.21
CA ASN A 46 4.45 -0.32 15.26
C ASN A 46 3.38 0.70 14.86
N LEU A 47 3.17 0.88 13.56
CA LEU A 47 2.09 1.71 13.02
C LEU A 47 1.06 0.83 12.30
N ALA A 48 -0.22 1.09 12.57
CA ALA A 48 -1.34 0.41 11.93
C ALA A 48 -2.30 1.42 11.30
N PHE A 49 -2.43 1.38 9.98
CA PHE A 49 -3.26 2.27 9.18
C PHE A 49 -4.55 1.56 8.75
N GLU A 50 -5.68 1.99 9.30
CA GLU A 50 -6.98 1.45 8.95
C GLU A 50 -7.45 1.93 7.56
N GLY A 51 -8.33 1.17 6.92
CA GLY A 51 -9.09 1.65 5.78
C GLY A 51 -10.10 2.72 6.19
N GLY A 52 -10.17 3.83 5.46
CA GLY A 52 -11.12 4.92 5.76
C GLY A 52 -11.61 5.73 4.55
N GLY A 53 -11.28 5.31 3.33
CA GLY A 53 -11.56 6.07 2.10
C GLY A 53 -10.80 7.40 2.05
N ALA A 54 -11.47 8.46 1.57
CA ALA A 54 -10.89 9.81 1.45
C ALA A 54 -10.26 10.35 2.75
N LYS A 55 -10.79 9.92 3.92
CA LYS A 55 -10.31 10.34 5.24
C LYS A 55 -8.87 9.93 5.52
N GLY A 56 -8.31 9.00 4.73
CA GLY A 56 -6.93 8.58 4.83
C GLY A 56 -5.92 9.73 4.67
N TYR A 57 -6.28 10.84 4.01
CA TYR A 57 -5.41 12.01 3.89
C TYR A 57 -4.98 12.58 5.25
N ALA A 58 -5.80 12.40 6.29
CA ALA A 58 -5.47 12.80 7.66
C ALA A 58 -4.23 12.07 8.24
N TYR A 59 -3.83 10.93 7.67
CA TYR A 59 -2.63 10.22 8.10
C TYR A 59 -1.35 11.02 7.88
N ILE A 60 -1.33 11.97 6.94
CA ILE A 60 -0.20 12.89 6.75
C ILE A 60 0.02 13.71 8.02
N GLY A 61 -1.05 14.26 8.60
CA GLY A 61 -0.98 15.00 9.87
C GLY A 61 -0.60 14.10 11.05
N ALA A 62 -1.07 12.85 11.08
CA ALA A 62 -0.67 11.91 12.11
C ALA A 62 0.84 11.58 12.04
N VAL A 63 1.38 11.34 10.84
CA VAL A 63 2.82 11.10 10.63
C VAL A 63 3.62 12.35 11.01
N ARG A 64 3.14 13.56 10.68
CA ARG A 64 3.80 14.82 11.09
C ARG A 64 3.97 14.92 12.60
N VAL A 65 2.94 14.61 13.38
CA VAL A 65 3.06 14.60 14.85
C VAL A 65 4.07 13.55 15.32
N LEU A 66 4.11 12.37 14.70
CA LEU A 66 5.10 11.35 15.03
C LEU A 66 6.55 11.77 14.70
N GLU A 67 6.74 12.59 13.67
CA GLU A 67 8.04 13.21 13.34
C GLU A 67 8.44 14.24 14.39
N GLU A 68 7.53 15.14 14.76
CA GLU A 68 7.73 16.17 15.78
C GLU A 68 8.10 15.58 17.14
N GLU A 69 7.45 14.46 17.51
CA GLU A 69 7.73 13.71 18.74
C GLU A 69 8.97 12.82 18.64
N GLY A 70 9.68 12.81 17.50
CA GLY A 70 10.89 12.01 17.29
C GLY A 70 10.67 10.49 17.25
N ILE A 71 9.42 10.04 17.10
CA ILE A 71 9.05 8.62 16.99
C ILE A 71 9.30 8.12 15.57
N TYR A 72 8.78 8.84 14.57
CA TYR A 72 8.97 8.52 13.16
C TYR A 72 10.10 9.37 12.57
N PRO A 73 10.96 8.83 11.69
CA PRO A 73 11.02 7.44 11.22
C PRO A 73 11.88 6.50 12.10
N LEU A 74 12.55 7.02 13.14
CA LEU A 74 13.65 6.34 13.82
C LEU A 74 13.26 5.16 14.71
N ASN A 75 12.07 5.17 15.32
CA ASN A 75 11.60 4.09 16.19
C ASN A 75 10.66 3.11 15.49
N VAL A 76 10.02 3.51 14.39
CA VAL A 76 9.02 2.68 13.70
C VAL A 76 9.68 1.56 12.93
N ARG A 77 9.47 0.31 13.37
CA ARG A 77 10.03 -0.93 12.81
C ARG A 77 9.01 -1.74 12.02
N ARG A 78 7.73 -1.68 12.38
CA ARG A 78 6.68 -2.45 11.70
C ARG A 78 5.53 -1.57 11.31
N VAL A 79 5.02 -1.81 10.11
CA VAL A 79 3.94 -1.03 9.55
C VAL A 79 2.93 -1.98 8.92
N THR A 80 1.65 -1.75 9.21
CA THR A 80 0.56 -2.48 8.58
C THR A 80 -0.51 -1.53 8.10
N GLY A 81 -1.23 -1.91 7.05
CA GLY A 81 -2.39 -1.13 6.64
C GLY A 81 -3.32 -1.84 5.68
N THR A 82 -4.58 -1.42 5.69
CA THR A 82 -5.65 -2.03 4.87
C THR A 82 -6.31 -1.01 3.96
N SER A 83 -6.65 -1.40 2.72
CA SER A 83 -7.24 -0.48 1.73
C SER A 83 -6.38 0.77 1.54
N ILE A 84 -6.92 1.98 1.70
CA ILE A 84 -6.13 3.23 1.68
C ILE A 84 -5.01 3.27 2.74
N GLY A 85 -5.22 2.61 3.89
CA GLY A 85 -4.19 2.47 4.90
C GLY A 85 -2.97 1.69 4.38
N SER A 86 -3.13 0.80 3.41
CA SER A 86 -2.00 0.07 2.77
C SER A 86 -1.05 1.02 2.05
N MET A 87 -1.59 2.06 1.42
CA MET A 87 -0.80 3.09 0.73
C MET A 87 0.01 3.90 1.74
N PHE A 88 -0.61 4.36 2.83
CA PHE A 88 0.11 5.06 3.91
C PHE A 88 1.10 4.15 4.65
N ALA A 89 0.76 2.87 4.82
CA ALA A 89 1.67 1.87 5.38
C ALA A 89 2.91 1.69 4.50
N MET A 90 2.73 1.64 3.16
CA MET A 90 3.83 1.60 2.21
C MET A 90 4.74 2.83 2.37
N PHE A 91 4.19 4.05 2.33
CA PHE A 91 4.99 5.27 2.53
C PHE A 91 5.75 5.26 3.86
N ALA A 92 5.07 4.95 4.97
CA ALA A 92 5.70 4.90 6.29
C ALA A 92 6.80 3.81 6.36
N SER A 93 6.63 2.68 5.68
CA SER A 93 7.65 1.62 5.64
C SER A 93 8.91 2.03 4.87
N LEU A 94 8.76 2.90 3.86
CA LEU A 94 9.88 3.49 3.12
C LEU A 94 10.61 4.59 3.91
N GLY A 95 10.02 5.07 5.03
CA GLY A 95 10.62 6.13 5.83
C GLY A 95 10.49 7.52 5.18
N VAL A 96 9.58 7.72 4.23
CA VAL A 96 9.36 9.05 3.60
C VAL A 96 8.68 9.99 4.59
N SER A 97 8.97 11.30 4.48
CA SER A 97 8.47 12.28 5.44
C SER A 97 7.00 12.66 5.21
N SER A 98 6.35 13.20 6.24
CA SER A 98 4.99 13.77 6.10
C SER A 98 4.94 14.89 5.04
N ALA A 99 6.01 15.70 4.95
CA ALA A 99 6.13 16.74 3.93
C ALA A 99 6.17 16.17 2.51
N TYR A 100 6.90 15.08 2.29
CA TYR A 100 6.93 14.38 1.00
C TYR A 100 5.55 13.81 0.66
N MET A 101 4.86 13.21 1.65
CA MET A 101 3.50 12.71 1.46
C MET A 101 2.53 13.84 1.07
N GLU A 102 2.60 15.00 1.73
CA GLU A 102 1.77 16.17 1.42
C GLU A 102 2.02 16.75 0.03
N GLU A 103 3.29 16.75 -0.42
CA GLU A 103 3.66 17.23 -1.74
C GLU A 103 3.13 16.33 -2.86
N ARG A 104 3.20 15.01 -2.66
CA ARG A 104 2.95 14.02 -3.72
C ARG A 104 1.52 13.50 -3.77
N ILE A 105 0.84 13.45 -2.62
CA ILE A 105 -0.51 12.89 -2.54
C ILE A 105 -1.52 14.03 -2.76
N PRO A 106 -2.41 13.95 -3.76
CA PRO A 106 -3.46 14.94 -3.93
C PRO A 106 -4.44 14.90 -2.75
N ALA A 107 -4.90 16.07 -2.30
CA ALA A 107 -5.89 16.19 -1.23
C ALA A 107 -7.19 15.44 -1.55
N ASP A 108 -7.58 15.42 -2.82
CA ASP A 108 -8.62 14.53 -3.32
C ASP A 108 -8.03 13.15 -3.64
N ILE A 109 -7.71 12.37 -2.61
CA ILE A 109 -7.23 10.98 -2.77
C ILE A 109 -8.24 10.15 -3.56
N GLU A 110 -9.53 10.44 -3.46
CA GLU A 110 -10.53 9.66 -4.18
C GLU A 110 -10.36 9.78 -5.69
N SER A 111 -9.82 10.90 -6.20
CA SER A 111 -9.49 11.04 -7.63
C SER A 111 -8.49 9.98 -8.12
N LEU A 112 -7.57 9.52 -7.26
CA LEU A 112 -6.67 8.40 -7.56
C LEU A 112 -7.41 7.06 -7.67
N ALA A 113 -8.61 6.97 -7.07
CA ALA A 113 -9.41 5.74 -7.00
C ALA A 113 -10.71 5.75 -7.85
N LYS A 114 -11.24 6.92 -8.27
CA LYS A 114 -12.64 7.10 -8.71
C LYS A 114 -12.88 7.36 -10.20
N ASP A 115 -11.92 7.13 -11.09
CA ASP A 115 -12.24 7.11 -12.54
C ASP A 115 -13.10 5.89 -12.99
N GLY A 116 -13.71 5.17 -12.03
CA GLY A 116 -14.83 4.25 -12.22
C GLY A 116 -15.93 4.52 -11.18
N SER A 117 -17.11 4.90 -11.69
CA SER A 117 -18.36 5.21 -10.99
C SER A 117 -18.60 4.58 -9.61
N GLY A 118 -18.82 5.44 -8.61
CA GLY A 118 -19.94 5.36 -7.66
C GLY A 118 -20.08 4.13 -6.76
N GLY A 119 -19.80 4.33 -5.47
CA GLY A 119 -20.58 3.74 -4.37
C GLY A 119 -20.26 2.29 -3.97
N ALA A 120 -19.79 2.16 -2.73
CA ALA A 120 -19.66 0.93 -1.94
C ALA A 120 -18.71 -0.15 -2.50
N LEU A 121 -18.11 -0.92 -1.59
CA LEU A 121 -17.19 -2.04 -1.85
C LEU A 121 -17.72 -3.04 -2.92
N GLY A 122 -19.05 -3.16 -3.05
CA GLY A 122 -19.71 -3.97 -4.08
C GLY A 122 -19.80 -3.35 -5.48
N GLY A 123 -19.55 -2.06 -5.63
CA GLY A 123 -19.41 -1.34 -6.90
C GLY A 123 -18.04 -1.58 -7.53
N PHE A 124 -16.98 -1.57 -6.73
CA PHE A 124 -15.60 -1.86 -7.18
C PHE A 124 -15.46 -3.24 -7.84
N ILE A 125 -16.01 -4.28 -7.21
CA ILE A 125 -15.99 -5.67 -7.75
C ILE A 125 -16.76 -5.77 -9.07
N ARG A 126 -17.84 -4.98 -9.23
CA ARG A 126 -18.67 -4.96 -10.45
C ARG A 126 -18.07 -4.11 -11.57
N ALA A 127 -17.43 -2.99 -11.24
CA ALA A 127 -16.77 -2.11 -12.20
C ALA A 127 -15.54 -2.77 -12.84
N ALA A 128 -14.76 -3.52 -12.06
CA ALA A 128 -13.62 -4.31 -12.55
C ALA A 128 -13.99 -5.33 -13.65
N ARG A 129 -15.27 -5.72 -13.75
CA ARG A 129 -15.75 -6.65 -14.77
C ARG A 129 -16.26 -6.01 -16.06
N ARG A 130 -16.50 -4.69 -16.13
CA ARG A 130 -17.34 -4.14 -17.23
C ARG A 130 -16.72 -3.17 -18.22
N LYS A 131 -15.62 -2.45 -17.96
CA LYS A 131 -15.08 -1.50 -18.97
C LYS A 131 -13.58 -1.23 -18.82
N GLY A 132 -12.78 -1.93 -19.62
CA GLY A 132 -11.59 -1.54 -20.39
C GLY A 132 -10.53 -0.51 -19.94
N MET A 133 -10.67 0.21 -18.83
CA MET A 133 -9.62 1.02 -18.22
C MET A 133 -9.62 0.66 -16.74
N ASN A 134 -8.57 -0.04 -16.29
CA ASN A 134 -8.50 -0.56 -14.92
C ASN A 134 -8.39 0.62 -13.95
N PRO A 135 -9.36 0.85 -13.04
CA PRO A 135 -9.25 1.88 -11.99
C PRO A 135 -7.97 1.74 -11.16
N GLY A 136 -7.37 0.54 -11.15
CA GLY A 136 -6.08 0.28 -10.51
C GLY A 136 -4.85 0.74 -11.29
N GLN A 137 -4.90 0.99 -12.61
CA GLN A 137 -3.70 1.32 -13.38
C GLN A 137 -3.13 2.68 -12.99
N ARG A 138 -3.98 3.70 -12.79
CA ARG A 138 -3.51 5.01 -12.32
C ARG A 138 -2.86 4.96 -10.94
N LEU A 139 -3.49 4.24 -10.02
CA LEU A 139 -2.90 4.02 -8.70
C LEU A 139 -1.60 3.21 -8.80
N TYR A 140 -1.56 2.19 -9.66
CA TYR A 140 -0.36 1.39 -9.91
C TYR A 140 0.78 2.25 -10.45
N ASP A 141 0.52 3.06 -11.48
CA ASP A 141 1.51 3.95 -12.10
C ASP A 141 1.99 4.99 -11.09
N PHE A 142 1.07 5.63 -10.35
CA PHE A 142 1.39 6.58 -9.30
C PHE A 142 2.29 5.96 -8.21
N LEU A 143 1.94 4.78 -7.70
CA LEU A 143 2.78 4.10 -6.70
C LEU A 143 4.12 3.67 -7.30
N GLY A 144 4.14 3.21 -8.56
CA GLY A 144 5.35 2.85 -9.28
C GLY A 144 6.32 4.02 -9.43
N GLU A 145 5.82 5.21 -9.78
CA GLU A 145 6.61 6.44 -9.87
C GLU A 145 7.25 6.81 -8.52
N ILE A 146 6.47 6.75 -7.44
CA ILE A 146 6.97 6.98 -6.07
C ILE A 146 8.03 5.94 -5.70
N LEU A 147 7.78 4.66 -5.96
CA LEU A 147 8.71 3.58 -5.62
C LEU A 147 10.00 3.69 -6.42
N GLU A 148 9.93 4.03 -7.70
CA GLU A 148 11.10 4.30 -8.53
C GLU A 148 11.90 5.50 -8.00
N GLU A 149 11.22 6.58 -7.63
CA GLU A 149 11.86 7.79 -7.11
C GLU A 149 12.56 7.55 -5.76
N VAL A 150 11.86 6.91 -4.82
CA VAL A 150 12.35 6.71 -3.45
C VAL A 150 13.36 5.56 -3.35
N THR A 151 13.21 4.52 -4.18
CA THR A 151 13.98 3.29 -4.05
C THR A 151 14.84 2.96 -5.26
N GLY A 152 14.63 3.61 -6.41
CA GLY A 152 15.25 3.24 -7.69
C GLY A 152 14.66 1.98 -8.33
N SER A 153 13.49 1.54 -7.85
CA SER A 153 12.79 0.33 -8.32
C SER A 153 11.28 0.45 -8.13
N ALA A 154 10.54 0.67 -9.22
CA ALA A 154 9.07 0.62 -9.24
C ALA A 154 8.48 -0.72 -8.75
N ASP A 155 9.23 -1.81 -8.93
CA ASP A 155 8.82 -3.18 -8.61
C ASP A 155 9.51 -3.74 -7.35
N ILE A 156 9.81 -2.89 -6.35
CA ILE A 156 10.42 -3.35 -5.09
C ILE A 156 9.50 -4.34 -4.33
N THR A 157 10.09 -5.38 -3.77
CA THR A 157 9.38 -6.44 -3.03
C THR A 157 9.41 -6.20 -1.51
N PHE A 158 8.52 -6.87 -0.76
CA PHE A 158 8.53 -6.82 0.71
C PHE A 158 9.87 -7.28 1.32
N ALA A 159 10.52 -8.29 0.74
CA ALA A 159 11.81 -8.79 1.20
C ALA A 159 12.91 -7.75 0.98
N GLN A 160 12.98 -7.16 -0.22
CA GLN A 160 13.93 -6.10 -0.51
C GLN A 160 13.69 -4.87 0.36
N LEU A 161 12.43 -4.50 0.60
CA LEU A 161 12.07 -3.44 1.53
C LEU A 161 12.59 -3.74 2.94
N HIS A 162 12.32 -4.93 3.47
CA HIS A 162 12.80 -5.31 4.80
C HIS A 162 14.33 -5.27 4.90
N GLU A 163 15.03 -5.83 3.92
CA GLU A 163 16.50 -5.87 3.91
C GLU A 163 17.14 -4.49 3.73
N ARG A 164 16.50 -3.58 2.99
CA ARG A 164 17.05 -2.25 2.67
C ARG A 164 16.60 -1.15 3.61
N CYS A 165 15.37 -1.20 4.12
CA CYS A 165 14.77 -0.22 5.02
C CYS A 165 14.87 -0.63 6.50
N GLY A 166 15.08 -1.92 6.80
CA GLY A 166 14.96 -2.43 8.17
C GLY A 166 13.55 -2.30 8.76
N ARG A 167 12.51 -2.16 7.92
CA ARG A 167 11.10 -2.12 8.32
C ARG A 167 10.32 -3.31 7.77
N GLU A 168 9.45 -3.87 8.58
CA GLU A 168 8.48 -4.88 8.17
C GLU A 168 7.21 -4.19 7.66
N LEU A 169 6.80 -4.48 6.42
CA LEU A 169 5.51 -4.04 5.87
C LEU A 169 4.58 -5.24 5.73
N ALA A 170 3.42 -5.18 6.38
CA ALA A 170 2.37 -6.19 6.27
C ALA A 170 1.09 -5.57 5.67
N ILE A 171 0.61 -6.11 4.56
CA ILE A 171 -0.65 -5.67 3.94
C ILE A 171 -1.68 -6.80 4.05
N PRO A 172 -2.61 -6.76 5.02
CA PRO A 172 -3.70 -7.72 5.09
C PRO A 172 -4.63 -7.55 3.89
N VAL A 173 -5.02 -8.67 3.31
CA VAL A 173 -5.96 -8.71 2.18
C VAL A 173 -7.13 -9.65 2.48
N THR A 174 -8.32 -9.29 2.00
CA THR A 174 -9.49 -10.15 2.09
C THR A 174 -9.63 -10.97 0.82
N ASN A 175 -9.41 -12.29 0.92
CA ASN A 175 -9.68 -13.21 -0.18
C ASN A 175 -11.16 -13.59 -0.21
N VAL A 176 -11.93 -12.89 -1.04
CA VAL A 176 -13.38 -13.10 -1.19
C VAL A 176 -13.75 -14.47 -1.76
N THR A 177 -12.85 -15.12 -2.50
CA THR A 177 -13.07 -16.47 -3.05
C THR A 177 -13.00 -17.55 -1.97
N ARG A 178 -12.29 -17.28 -0.86
CA ARG A 178 -12.17 -18.18 0.30
C ARG A 178 -13.13 -17.85 1.43
N MET A 179 -13.97 -16.81 1.30
CA MET A 179 -15.07 -16.57 2.22
C MET A 179 -16.18 -17.61 1.98
N MET A 180 -16.09 -18.76 2.64
CA MET A 180 -17.24 -19.64 2.80
C MET A 180 -18.17 -19.01 3.84
N THR A 181 -19.37 -18.64 3.41
CA THR A 181 -20.50 -18.30 4.29
C THR A 181 -21.11 -19.54 4.91
#